data_AF-A0A356WI25-F1
#
_entry.id   AF-A0A356WI25-F1
#
_cell.length_a   1.000
_cell.length_b   1.000
_cell.length_c   1.000
_cell.angle_alpha   90.00
_cell.angle_beta   90.00
_cell.angle_gamma   90.00
#
_symmetry.space_group_name_H-M   'P 1'
#
loop_
_entity.id
_entity.type
_entity.pdbx_description
1 polymer ?
#
loop_
_entity_poly.entity_id
_entity_poly.type
_entity_poly.pdbx_seq_one_letter_code
_entity_poly.pdbx_strand_id
1 'polypeptide(L)'
;MKLLPTRKSVAQTGNSSHDSLGRGVEIAVSVGVFFVIGLLLDSVFETKPVFILACTIFSMLGSFARLWYVYDTDMRTQEFNRRAATTQHMQKSDLASRQ
;
A
#
# COMPACT_ATOMS: atom_id res chain seq x y z
N MET A 1 -22.37 8.21 -39.91
CA MET A 1 -22.60 7.25 -38.80
C MET A 1 -21.50 7.42 -37.78
N LYS A 2 -21.85 7.71 -36.52
CA LYS A 2 -20.95 8.26 -35.48
C LYS A 2 -20.16 7.12 -34.82
N LEU A 3 -18.89 6.96 -35.19
CA LEU A 3 -17.95 5.91 -34.75
C LEU A 3 -17.05 6.38 -33.59
N LEU A 4 -17.63 6.95 -32.53
CA LEU A 4 -16.84 7.34 -31.37
C LEU A 4 -17.06 6.34 -30.23
N PRO A 5 -16.02 5.61 -29.77
CA PRO A 5 -16.13 4.77 -28.60
C PRO A 5 -16.36 5.67 -27.39
N THR A 6 -17.53 5.54 -26.77
CA THR A 6 -17.82 6.17 -25.48
C THR A 6 -16.86 5.59 -24.45
N ARG A 7 -15.80 6.35 -24.13
CA ARG A 7 -14.90 6.03 -23.03
C ARG A 7 -15.75 6.01 -21.76
N LYS A 8 -15.93 4.82 -21.17
CA LYS A 8 -16.54 4.68 -19.84
C LYS A 8 -15.77 5.59 -18.90
N SER A 9 -16.45 6.59 -18.33
CA SER A 9 -15.88 7.41 -17.27
C SER A 9 -15.42 6.46 -16.17
N VAL A 10 -14.13 6.48 -15.86
CA VAL A 10 -13.60 5.78 -14.70
C VAL A 10 -14.24 6.50 -13.52
N ALA A 11 -15.32 5.94 -12.98
CA ALA A 11 -15.84 6.34 -11.70
C ALA A 11 -14.68 6.18 -10.72
N GLN A 12 -14.09 7.32 -10.36
CA GLN A 12 -13.06 7.44 -9.35
C GLN A 12 -13.78 7.19 -8.02
N THR A 13 -14.06 5.91 -7.74
CA THR A 13 -14.73 5.46 -6.53
C THR A 13 -13.92 5.96 -5.35
N GLY A 14 -14.51 6.87 -4.57
CA GLY A 14 -13.91 7.60 -3.45
C GLY A 14 -13.62 6.74 -2.22
N ASN A 15 -12.85 5.66 -2.40
CA ASN A 15 -12.35 4.81 -1.31
C ASN A 15 -10.87 5.08 -0.97
N SER A 16 -10.18 5.96 -1.72
CA SER A 16 -8.76 6.28 -1.50
C SER A 16 -8.48 7.01 -0.19
N SER A 17 -9.47 7.73 0.37
CA SER A 17 -9.31 8.50 1.60
C SER A 17 -9.20 7.63 2.85
N HIS A 18 -9.87 6.47 2.89
CA HIS A 18 -9.83 5.58 4.05
C HIS A 18 -8.50 4.83 4.15
N ASP A 19 -7.95 4.42 3.00
CA ASP A 19 -6.67 3.71 2.92
C ASP A 19 -5.49 4.64 3.25
N SER A 20 -5.54 5.90 2.80
CA SER A 20 -4.48 6.89 3.10
C SER A 20 -4.45 7.33 4.57
N LEU A 21 -5.62 7.50 5.22
CA LEU A 21 -5.69 7.78 6.66
C LEU A 21 -5.19 6.60 7.51
N GLY A 22 -5.59 5.37 7.19
CA GLY A 22 -5.11 4.17 7.89
C GLY A 22 -3.59 4.01 7.80
N ARG A 23 -3.03 4.27 6.61
CA ARG A 23 -1.58 4.20 6.38
C ARG A 23 -0.83 5.29 7.17
N GLY A 24 -1.40 6.50 7.28
CA GLY A 24 -0.85 7.58 8.08
C GLY A 24 -0.81 7.27 9.58
N VAL A 25 -1.90 6.73 10.14
CA VAL A 25 -1.97 6.29 11.54
C VAL A 25 -0.92 5.23 11.83
N GLU A 26 -0.76 4.26 10.94
CA GLU A 26 0.16 3.17 11.16
C GLU A 26 1.63 3.59 11.12
N ILE A 27 1.98 4.54 10.24
CA ILE A 27 3.32 5.16 10.23
C ILE A 27 3.54 5.99 11.49
N ALA A 28 2.54 6.74 11.94
CA ALA A 28 2.65 7.52 13.17
C ALA A 28 2.85 6.61 14.40
N VAL A 29 2.16 5.48 14.46
CA VAL A 29 2.30 4.48 15.53
C VAL A 29 3.69 3.85 15.50
N SER A 30 4.21 3.43 14.35
CA SER A 30 5.55 2.84 14.26
C SER A 30 6.63 3.83 14.70
N VAL A 31 6.58 5.07 14.21
CA VAL A 31 7.50 6.15 14.60
C VAL A 31 7.39 6.46 16.09
N GLY A 32 6.18 6.53 16.62
CA GLY A 32 5.94 6.76 18.05
C GLY A 32 6.57 5.69 18.94
N VAL A 33 6.44 4.41 18.57
CA VAL A 33 7.03 3.29 19.33
C VAL A 33 8.56 3.38 19.36
N PHE A 34 9.21 3.58 18.20
CA PHE A 34 10.67 3.70 18.16
C PHE A 34 11.19 4.96 18.86
N PHE A 35 10.43 6.04 18.83
CA PHE A 35 10.75 7.26 19.56
C PHE A 35 10.72 7.03 21.08
N VAL A 36 9.68 6.39 21.60
CA VAL A 36 9.57 6.06 23.04
C VAL A 36 10.70 5.12 23.47
N ILE A 37 11.02 4.10 22.67
CA ILE A 37 12.13 3.18 22.95
C ILE A 37 13.47 3.93 22.96
N GLY A 38 13.72 4.79 21.97
CA GLY A 38 14.93 5.60 21.89
C GLY A 38 15.09 6.54 23.08
N LEU A 39 13.99 7.16 23.54
CA LEU A 39 13.99 8.01 24.74
C LEU A 39 14.30 7.22 26.02
N LEU A 40 13.70 6.04 26.19
CA LEU A 40 13.99 5.19 27.35
C LEU A 40 15.46 4.76 27.36
N LEU A 41 16.00 4.33 26.22
CA LEU A 41 17.40 3.93 26.11
C LEU A 41 18.36 5.10 26.37
N ASP A 42 18.14 6.27 25.76
CA ASP A 42 19.00 7.44 26.01
C ASP A 42 18.91 7.92 27.47
N SER A 43 17.78 7.69 28.16
CA SER A 43 17.64 8.02 29.58
C SER A 43 18.38 7.06 30.52
N VAL A 44 18.53 5.78 30.13
CA VAL A 44 19.21 4.75 30.93
C VAL A 44 20.72 4.80 30.73
N PHE A 45 21.18 5.11 29.51
CA PHE A 45 22.60 5.07 29.15
C PHE A 45 23.31 6.42 29.25
N GLU A 46 22.59 7.52 29.55
CA GLU A 46 23.09 8.91 29.54
C GLU A 46 23.80 9.35 28.23
N THR A 47 23.79 8.52 27.19
CA THR A 47 24.40 8.75 25.87
C THR A 47 23.55 9.69 25.03
N LYS A 48 23.39 10.93 25.46
CA LYS A 48 22.68 11.95 24.69
C LYS A 48 23.49 12.31 23.42
N PRO A 49 22.96 12.23 22.17
CA PRO A 49 21.68 11.70 21.70
C PRO A 49 21.86 10.58 20.65
N VAL A 50 22.60 9.51 20.98
CA VAL A 50 22.98 8.49 19.98
C VAL A 50 21.85 7.49 19.74
N PHE A 51 21.13 7.04 20.78
CA PHE A 51 20.06 6.05 20.59
C PHE A 51 18.81 6.64 19.97
N ILE A 52 18.45 7.90 20.27
CA ILE A 52 17.37 8.58 19.54
C ILE A 52 17.69 8.62 18.05
N LEU A 53 18.94 8.92 17.66
CA LEU A 53 19.33 8.98 16.25
C LEU A 53 19.26 7.61 15.59
N ALA A 54 19.80 6.57 16.24
CA ALA A 54 19.77 5.20 15.74
C ALA A 54 18.32 4.66 15.62
N CYS A 55 17.48 4.88 16.63
CA CYS A 55 16.06 4.48 16.61
C CYS A 55 15.27 5.24 15.54
N THR A 56 15.56 6.52 15.33
CA THR A 56 14.89 7.33 14.30
C THR A 56 15.23 6.81 12.90
N ILE A 57 16.52 6.53 12.63
CA ILE A 57 16.97 5.92 11.37
C ILE A 57 16.32 4.54 11.20
N PHE A 58 16.31 3.71 12.24
CA PHE A 58 15.68 2.40 12.20
C PHE A 58 14.18 2.48 11.90
N SER A 59 13.47 3.42 12.53
CA SER A 59 12.05 3.65 12.28
C SER A 59 11.78 4.11 10.84
N MET A 60 12.66 4.95 10.30
CA MET A 60 12.56 5.41 8.91
C MET A 60 12.74 4.24 7.95
N LEU A 61 13.75 3.39 8.17
CA LEU A 61 13.99 2.18 7.39
C LEU A 61 12.82 1.18 7.51
N GLY A 62 12.29 0.97 8.71
CA GLY A 62 11.14 0.08 8.93
C GLY A 62 9.90 0.55 8.19
N SER A 63 9.64 1.86 8.17
CA SER A 63 8.53 2.45 7.42
C SER A 63 8.70 2.26 5.92
N PHE A 64 9.94 2.39 5.40
CA PHE A 64 10.27 2.13 4.00
C PHE A 64 10.14 0.64 3.62
N ALA A 65 10.67 -0.27 4.44
CA ALA A 65 10.57 -1.71 4.21
C ALA A 65 9.10 -2.14 4.15
N ARG A 66 8.28 -1.62 5.06
CA ARG A 66 6.85 -1.90 5.10
C ARG A 66 6.12 -1.38 3.86
N LEU A 67 6.43 -0.18 3.40
CA LEU A 67 5.89 0.36 2.15
C LEU A 67 6.18 -0.56 0.97
N TRP A 68 7.39 -1.12 0.93
CA TRP A 68 7.80 -2.07 -0.11
C TRP A 68 7.00 -3.39 -0.05
N TYR A 69 6.78 -3.94 1.15
CA TYR A 69 5.94 -5.13 1.34
C TYR A 69 4.48 -4.91 0.95
N VAL A 70 3.88 -3.79 1.36
CA VAL A 70 2.49 -3.45 1.01
C VAL A 70 2.33 -3.29 -0.50
N TYR A 71 3.30 -2.68 -1.16
CA TYR A 71 3.28 -2.51 -2.60
C TYR A 71 3.27 -3.85 -3.35
N ASP A 72 4.09 -4.83 -2.92
CA ASP A 72 4.11 -6.15 -3.53
C ASP A 72 2.76 -6.88 -3.39
N THR A 73 2.12 -6.76 -2.22
CA THR A 73 0.79 -7.35 -1.97
C THR A 73 -0.32 -6.72 -2.82
N ASP A 74 -0.27 -5.40 -3.03
CA ASP A 74 -1.27 -4.68 -3.84
C ASP A 74 -1.15 -5.04 -5.33
N MET A 75 0.08 -5.17 -5.84
CA MET A 75 0.32 -5.52 -7.24
C MET A 75 -0.16 -6.93 -7.57
N ARG A 76 0.11 -7.92 -6.71
CA ARG A 76 -0.39 -9.29 -6.89
C ARG A 76 -1.92 -9.35 -6.95
N THR A 77 -2.60 -8.50 -6.18
CA THR A 77 -4.06 -8.44 -6.14
C THR A 77 -4.63 -7.87 -7.44
N GLN A 78 -4.04 -6.79 -7.98
CA GLN A 78 -4.47 -6.20 -9.24
C GLN A 78 -4.18 -7.10 -10.45
N GLU A 79 -3.05 -7.81 -10.43
CA GLU A 79 -2.72 -8.79 -11.46
C GLU A 79 -3.67 -9.97 -11.45
N PHE A 80 -4.01 -10.51 -10.27
CA PHE A 80 -5.01 -11.58 -10.14
C PHE A 80 -6.35 -11.15 -10.72
N ASN A 81 -6.82 -9.94 -10.38
CA ASN A 81 -8.07 -9.40 -10.87
C ASN A 81 -8.05 -9.17 -12.39
N ARG A 82 -6.93 -8.69 -12.97
CA ARG A 82 -6.80 -8.54 -14.44
C ARG A 82 -6.78 -9.88 -15.15
N ARG A 83 -6.08 -10.89 -14.62
CA ARG A 83 -6.05 -12.24 -15.19
C ARG A 83 -7.45 -12.86 -15.15
N ALA A 84 -8.14 -12.80 -14.00
CA ALA A 84 -9.51 -13.29 -13.87
C ALA A 84 -10.49 -12.60 -14.85
N ALA A 85 -10.42 -11.27 -14.98
CA ALA A 85 -11.23 -10.52 -15.93
C ALA A 85 -10.94 -10.90 -17.39
N THR A 86 -9.66 -11.13 -17.74
CA THR A 86 -9.26 -11.53 -19.10
C THR A 86 -9.76 -12.92 -19.45
N THR A 87 -9.71 -13.87 -18.51
CA THR A 87 -10.23 -15.23 -18.68
C THR A 87 -11.75 -15.24 -18.87
N GLN A 88 -12.49 -14.38 -18.15
CA GLN A 88 -13.95 -14.28 -18.31
C GLN A 88 -14.36 -13.81 -19.72
N HIS A 89 -13.60 -12.90 -20.33
CA HIS A 89 -13.86 -12.45 -21.70
C HIS A 89 -13.68 -13.58 -22.72
N MET A 90 -12.67 -14.42 -22.55
CA MET A 90 -12.43 -15.59 -23.43
C MET A 90 -13.50 -16.66 -23.27
N GLN A 91 -13.91 -16.94 -22.03
CA GLN A 91 -14.94 -17.95 -21.75
C GLN A 91 -16.29 -17.54 -22.35
N LYS A 92 -16.64 -16.25 -22.29
CA LYS A 92 -17.91 -15.75 -22.85
C LYS A 92 -17.93 -15.78 -24.38
N SER A 93 -16.80 -15.55 -25.05
CA SER A 93 -16.70 -15.67 -26.52
C SER A 93 -16.76 -17.12 -26.99
N ASP A 94 -16.18 -18.05 -26.24
CA ASP A 94 -16.15 -19.48 -26.60
C ASP A 94 -17.51 -20.17 -26.38
N LEU A 95 -18.30 -19.68 -25.41
CA LEU A 95 -19.69 -20.11 -25.22
C LEU A 95 -20.62 -19.56 -26.31
N ALA A 96 -20.34 -18.35 -26.81
CA ALA A 96 -21.13 -17.71 -27.88
C ALA A 96 -20.85 -18.28 -29.27
N SER A 97 -19.67 -18.88 -29.50
CA SER A 97 -19.33 -19.58 -30.77
C SER A 97 -19.84 -21.01 -30.84
N ARG A 98 -20.28 -21.59 -29.71
CA ARG A 98 -20.84 -22.94 -29.60
C ARG A 98 -22.37 -23.00 -29.72
N GLN A 99 -23.05 -21.86 -29.81
CA GLN A 99 -24.48 -21.75 -30.10
C GLN A 99 -24.70 -21.38 -31.56
#